data_AF-A0A2V6XTI9-F1
#
_entry.id   AF-A0A2V6XTI9-F1
#
_cell.length_a   1.000
_cell.length_b   1.000
_cell.length_c   1.000
_cell.angle_alpha   90.00
_cell.angle_beta   90.00
_cell.angle_gamma   90.00
#
_symmetry.space_group_name_H-M   'P 1'
#
loop_
_entity.id
_entity.type
_entity.pdbx_description
1 polymer ?
#
loop_
_entity_poly.entity_id
_entity_poly.type
_entity_poly.pdbx_seq_one_letter_code
_entity_poly.pdbx_strand_id
1 'polypeptide(L)'
;MRTVEIEPTFEGWQAAARTLLREGVAPADVRWRETASGAQPSLVAEGLEPMPGAVRVPRQFLDLARQAALASDPTRWQVLYETLWRLVHENHDLLKDARDPGVRRLGALLKPTGEPQGAGAAPFVPAGAGLDELRAAAARCTGCDLHRHATQTVFSRGPADARIVLVGEQPGDQEDRQGAPFVGPAGEVLDRALADVGLDRERLYVTNAVKHFKFEERGKRRIHQTPRANELAACRPWLDAELAAIKPAVLVCLGATAARAILGDAFRITKDRGRFVATRWAPRTIATYHPSAVLRGEDEAQQARLYEMLVEDLRKVATA
;
A
#
# COMPACT_ATOMS: atom_id res chain seq x y z
N MET A 1 32.26 -25.55 1.52
CA MET A 1 31.51 -24.31 1.24
C MET A 1 32.00 -23.65 -0.05
N ARG A 2 31.20 -23.74 -1.12
CA ARG A 2 31.43 -23.19 -2.46
C ARG A 2 30.90 -21.77 -2.54
N THR A 3 31.74 -20.84 -3.02
CA THR A 3 31.28 -19.47 -3.32
C THR A 3 30.71 -19.44 -4.74
N VAL A 4 29.51 -18.87 -4.89
CA VAL A 4 28.80 -18.76 -6.15
C VAL A 4 28.58 -17.29 -6.43
N GLU A 5 29.19 -16.82 -7.51
CA GLU A 5 29.11 -15.44 -7.95
C GLU A 5 27.97 -15.27 -8.96
N ILE A 6 27.11 -14.29 -8.74
CA ILE A 6 25.93 -14.02 -9.58
C ILE A 6 25.80 -12.54 -9.91
N GLU A 7 25.25 -12.26 -11.08
CA GLU A 7 24.60 -10.97 -11.31
C GLU A 7 23.40 -10.86 -10.35
N PRO A 8 23.16 -9.71 -9.69
CA PRO A 8 22.11 -9.56 -8.69
C PRO A 8 20.69 -9.46 -9.31
N THR A 9 20.41 -10.31 -10.29
CA THR A 9 19.12 -10.46 -10.97
C THR A 9 18.49 -11.80 -10.59
N PHE A 10 17.17 -11.90 -10.75
CA PHE A 10 16.47 -13.18 -10.56
C PHE A 10 17.00 -14.25 -11.54
N GLU A 11 17.26 -13.86 -12.78
CA GLU A 11 17.76 -14.72 -13.85
C GLU A 11 19.17 -15.25 -13.54
N GLY A 12 20.07 -14.37 -13.07
CA GLY A 12 21.42 -14.75 -12.65
C GLY A 12 21.41 -15.75 -11.49
N TRP A 13 20.59 -15.49 -10.47
CA TRP A 13 20.37 -16.43 -9.38
C TRP A 13 19.72 -17.75 -9.86
N GLN A 14 18.70 -17.70 -10.72
CA GLN A 14 17.98 -18.88 -11.20
C GLN A 14 18.89 -19.82 -11.97
N ALA A 15 19.76 -19.30 -12.83
CA ALA A 15 20.73 -20.10 -13.58
C ALA A 15 21.67 -20.85 -12.62
N ALA A 16 22.25 -20.15 -11.64
CA ALA A 16 23.13 -20.73 -10.64
C ALA A 16 22.43 -21.76 -9.75
N ALA A 17 21.23 -21.44 -9.24
CA ALA A 17 20.44 -22.33 -8.40
C ALA A 17 20.07 -23.64 -9.12
N ARG A 18 19.75 -23.59 -10.42
CA ARG A 18 19.49 -24.78 -11.23
C ARG A 18 20.72 -25.69 -11.37
N THR A 19 21.92 -25.12 -11.44
CA THR A 19 23.16 -25.90 -11.50
C THR A 19 23.43 -26.57 -10.16
N LEU A 20 23.33 -25.82 -9.06
CA LEU A 20 23.55 -26.35 -7.70
C LEU A 20 22.56 -27.47 -7.33
N LEU A 21 21.28 -27.33 -7.69
CA LEU A 21 20.28 -28.39 -7.49
C LEU A 21 20.62 -29.66 -8.26
N ARG A 22 21.12 -29.53 -9.51
CA ARG A 22 21.51 -30.69 -10.33
C ARG A 22 22.72 -31.42 -9.77
N GLU A 23 23.64 -30.66 -9.19
CA GLU A 23 24.84 -31.20 -8.53
C GLU A 23 24.57 -31.68 -7.09
N GLY A 24 23.36 -31.50 -6.56
CA GLY A 24 22.98 -31.94 -5.21
C GLY A 24 23.69 -31.17 -4.09
N VAL A 25 24.06 -29.91 -4.30
CA VAL A 25 24.79 -29.11 -3.31
C VAL A 25 23.84 -28.54 -2.26
N ALA A 26 23.98 -28.94 -0.99
CA ALA A 26 23.10 -28.47 0.07
C ALA A 26 23.27 -26.95 0.34
N PRO A 27 22.23 -26.22 0.79
CA PRO A 27 22.32 -24.78 1.05
C PRO A 27 23.39 -24.37 2.08
N ALA A 28 23.71 -25.24 3.04
CA ALA A 28 24.77 -25.01 4.03
C ALA A 28 26.18 -24.98 3.41
N ASP A 29 26.34 -25.56 2.21
CA ASP A 29 27.59 -25.60 1.48
C ASP A 29 27.73 -24.50 0.45
N VAL A 30 26.78 -23.57 0.35
CA VAL A 30 26.77 -22.49 -0.63
C VAL A 30 26.94 -21.13 0.04
N ARG A 31 27.78 -20.28 -0.56
CA ARG A 31 27.87 -18.86 -0.20
C ARG A 31 27.65 -18.02 -1.44
N TRP A 32 26.66 -17.13 -1.42
CA TRP A 32 26.35 -16.24 -2.54
C TRP A 32 27.19 -14.96 -2.47
N ARG A 33 27.63 -14.48 -3.63
CA ARG A 33 28.30 -13.19 -3.79
C ARG A 33 27.79 -12.52 -5.07
N GLU A 34 27.54 -11.22 -4.99
CA GLU A 34 27.11 -10.43 -6.14
C GLU A 34 28.34 -9.92 -6.91
N THR A 35 28.32 -10.06 -8.23
CA THR A 35 29.32 -9.45 -9.12
C THR A 35 28.93 -8.01 -9.43
N ALA A 36 29.90 -7.10 -9.47
CA ALA A 36 29.65 -5.74 -9.96
C ALA A 36 29.08 -5.78 -11.39
N SER A 37 28.03 -5.00 -11.65
CA SER A 37 27.37 -4.94 -12.96
C SER A 37 28.40 -4.70 -14.08
N GLY A 38 28.56 -5.68 -14.97
CA GLY A 38 29.51 -5.63 -16.09
C GLY A 38 30.60 -6.73 -16.10
N ALA A 39 30.71 -7.56 -15.06
CA ALA A 39 31.55 -8.75 -15.11
C ALA A 39 30.80 -9.93 -15.75
N GLN A 40 31.42 -10.61 -16.72
CA GLN A 40 30.85 -11.83 -17.30
C GLN A 40 30.73 -12.92 -16.23
N PRO A 41 29.60 -13.64 -16.14
CA PRO A 41 29.45 -14.75 -15.20
C PRO A 41 30.50 -15.83 -15.49
N SER A 42 31.19 -16.29 -14.45
CA SER A 42 32.22 -17.34 -14.54
C SER A 42 31.64 -18.76 -14.71
N LEU A 43 30.35 -18.87 -15.03
CA LEU A 43 29.68 -20.11 -15.36
C LEU A 43 29.08 -20.00 -16.76
N VAL A 44 29.86 -20.43 -17.75
CA VAL A 44 29.37 -20.66 -19.12
C VAL A 44 28.29 -21.74 -19.05
N ALA A 45 27.06 -21.35 -19.38
CA ALA A 45 25.97 -22.28 -19.58
C ALA A 45 26.06 -22.86 -21.00
N GLU A 46 26.92 -23.87 -21.19
CA GLU A 46 26.87 -24.68 -22.40
C GLU A 46 25.74 -25.70 -22.31
N GLY A 47 24.92 -25.74 -23.37
CA GLY A 47 24.05 -26.87 -23.75
C GLY A 47 23.24 -27.52 -22.63
N LEU A 48 22.14 -26.91 -22.19
CA LEU A 48 21.24 -27.53 -21.22
C LEU A 48 20.30 -28.52 -21.89
N GLU A 49 20.68 -29.80 -21.93
CA GLU A 49 19.72 -30.89 -22.13
C GLU A 49 18.70 -30.93 -20.97
N PRO A 50 17.42 -31.23 -21.22
CA PRO A 50 16.41 -31.30 -20.18
C PRO A 50 16.68 -32.48 -19.24
N MET A 51 16.60 -32.23 -17.93
CA MET A 51 16.77 -33.28 -16.91
C MET A 51 15.65 -34.32 -16.97
N PRO A 52 15.97 -35.62 -16.95
CA PRO A 52 14.97 -36.66 -16.66
C PRO A 52 14.44 -36.44 -15.23
N GLY A 53 13.12 -36.32 -15.08
CA GLY A 53 12.48 -36.15 -13.77
C GLY A 53 12.44 -34.71 -13.23
N ALA A 54 12.33 -33.70 -14.11
CA ALA A 54 12.25 -32.29 -13.74
C ALA A 54 11.30 -32.03 -12.55
N VAL A 55 11.87 -31.71 -11.39
CA VAL A 55 11.10 -31.39 -10.18
C VAL A 55 10.30 -30.12 -10.44
N ARG A 56 8.98 -30.23 -10.32
CA ARG A 56 8.05 -29.15 -10.67
C ARG A 56 8.01 -28.13 -9.53
N VAL A 57 8.72 -27.00 -9.66
CA VAL A 57 8.64 -25.92 -8.65
C VAL A 57 7.28 -25.20 -8.74
N PRO A 58 6.58 -24.92 -7.62
CA PRO A 58 5.31 -24.18 -7.64
C PRO A 58 5.44 -22.79 -8.28
N ARG A 59 4.47 -22.39 -9.11
CA ARG A 59 4.43 -21.04 -9.72
C ARG A 59 4.47 -19.94 -8.65
N GLN A 60 3.78 -20.15 -7.54
CA GLN A 60 3.78 -19.24 -6.40
C GLN A 60 5.20 -18.96 -5.89
N PHE A 61 6.07 -19.97 -5.81
CA PHE A 61 7.46 -19.76 -5.40
C PHE A 61 8.19 -18.85 -6.39
N LEU A 62 8.04 -19.08 -7.70
CA LEU A 62 8.70 -18.26 -8.72
C LEU A 62 8.27 -16.78 -8.63
N ASP A 63 6.98 -16.53 -8.37
CA ASP A 63 6.46 -15.18 -8.23
C ASP A 63 6.99 -14.48 -6.95
N LEU A 64 7.15 -15.23 -5.85
CA LEU A 64 7.78 -14.74 -4.63
C LEU A 64 9.29 -14.52 -4.81
N ALA A 65 9.97 -15.40 -5.52
CA ALA A 65 11.40 -15.32 -5.75
C ALA A 65 11.79 -14.11 -6.60
N ARG A 66 10.99 -13.78 -7.63
CA ARG A 66 11.16 -12.54 -8.41
C ARG A 66 11.03 -11.28 -7.54
N GLN A 67 10.09 -11.28 -6.60
CA GLN A 67 9.90 -10.14 -5.70
C GLN A 67 11.04 -10.04 -4.67
N ALA A 68 11.43 -11.16 -4.06
CA ALA A 68 12.51 -11.19 -3.06
C ALA A 68 13.89 -10.90 -3.68
N ALA A 69 14.11 -11.18 -4.96
CA ALA A 69 15.35 -10.82 -5.68
C ALA A 69 15.61 -9.30 -5.66
N LEU A 70 14.54 -8.49 -5.57
CA LEU A 70 14.61 -7.02 -5.49
C LEU A 70 14.87 -6.50 -4.07
N ALA A 71 14.88 -7.36 -3.04
CA ALA A 71 15.11 -6.93 -1.67
C ALA A 71 16.55 -6.43 -1.47
N SER A 72 16.77 -5.45 -0.59
CA SER A 72 18.12 -4.98 -0.26
C SER A 72 18.85 -5.89 0.74
N ASP A 73 18.17 -6.92 1.26
CA ASP A 73 18.73 -7.84 2.25
C ASP A 73 19.84 -8.70 1.61
N PRO A 74 21.07 -8.71 2.17
CA PRO A 74 22.19 -9.48 1.62
C PRO A 74 21.98 -10.99 1.72
N THR A 75 21.06 -11.46 2.56
CA THR A 75 20.73 -12.88 2.74
C THR A 75 19.70 -13.40 1.73
N ARG A 76 19.12 -12.54 0.89
CA ARG A 76 18.00 -12.91 0.00
C ARG A 76 18.29 -14.12 -0.89
N TRP A 77 19.48 -14.19 -1.49
CA TRP A 77 19.88 -15.30 -2.36
C TRP A 77 19.99 -16.63 -1.61
N GLN A 78 20.47 -16.57 -0.37
CA GLN A 78 20.57 -17.73 0.52
C GLN A 78 19.19 -18.22 0.93
N VAL A 79 18.30 -17.31 1.37
CA VAL A 79 16.91 -17.65 1.75
C VAL A 79 16.13 -18.23 0.59
N LEU A 80 16.32 -17.69 -0.61
CA LEU A 80 15.70 -18.22 -1.84
C LEU A 80 16.19 -19.64 -2.15
N TYR A 81 17.50 -19.88 -2.06
CA TYR A 81 18.06 -21.20 -2.32
C TYR A 81 17.67 -22.24 -1.27
N GLU A 82 17.66 -21.87 0.01
CA GLU A 82 17.16 -22.72 1.11
C GLU A 82 15.69 -23.11 0.89
N THR A 83 14.85 -22.14 0.52
CA THR A 83 13.42 -22.41 0.29
C THR A 83 13.21 -23.31 -0.93
N LEU A 84 13.96 -23.06 -2.01
CA LEU A 84 13.92 -23.88 -3.22
C LEU A 84 14.38 -25.32 -2.94
N TRP A 85 15.48 -25.49 -2.20
CA TRP A 85 16.00 -26.81 -1.82
C TRP A 85 14.95 -27.64 -1.07
N ARG A 86 14.28 -27.02 -0.09
CA ARG A 86 13.24 -27.68 0.73
C ARG A 86 11.98 -28.00 -0.06
N LEU A 87 11.59 -27.13 -1.00
CA LEU A 87 10.48 -27.41 -1.93
C LEU A 87 10.75 -28.62 -2.82
N VAL A 88 12.02 -28.84 -3.18
CA VAL A 88 12.45 -29.93 -4.05
C VAL A 88 12.64 -31.24 -3.28
N HIS A 89 13.27 -31.20 -2.10
CA HIS A 89 13.72 -32.40 -1.39
C HIS A 89 12.90 -32.78 -0.16
N GLU A 90 12.09 -31.87 0.40
CA GLU A 90 11.37 -32.11 1.66
C GLU A 90 9.85 -32.07 1.47
N ASN A 91 9.30 -30.89 1.15
CA ASN A 91 7.86 -30.67 1.12
C ASN A 91 7.48 -29.72 -0.03
N HIS A 92 6.77 -30.26 -1.02
CA HIS A 92 6.28 -29.49 -2.17
C HIS A 92 5.24 -28.43 -1.78
N ASP A 93 4.53 -28.66 -0.68
CA ASP A 93 3.49 -27.79 -0.13
C ASP A 93 4.01 -26.82 0.95
N LEU A 94 5.34 -26.69 1.11
CA LEU A 94 5.99 -25.88 2.16
C LEU A 94 5.38 -24.47 2.29
N LEU A 95 5.07 -23.81 1.16
CA LEU A 95 4.53 -22.44 1.16
C LEU A 95 3.14 -22.30 1.80
N LYS A 96 2.42 -23.40 2.05
CA LYS A 96 1.13 -23.39 2.74
C LYS A 96 1.27 -23.25 4.26
N ASP A 97 2.43 -23.58 4.84
CA ASP A 97 2.67 -23.42 6.28
C ASP A 97 3.29 -22.06 6.59
N ALA A 98 2.45 -21.08 6.91
CA ALA A 98 2.89 -19.73 7.28
C ALA A 98 3.74 -19.67 8.56
N ARG A 99 3.76 -20.74 9.38
CA ARG A 99 4.55 -20.80 10.62
C ARG A 99 5.96 -21.33 10.39
N ASP A 100 6.22 -21.94 9.25
CA ASP A 100 7.54 -22.47 8.91
C ASP A 100 8.60 -21.36 8.95
N PRO A 101 9.74 -21.56 9.65
CA PRO A 101 10.78 -20.53 9.77
C PRO A 101 11.36 -20.06 8.44
N GLY A 102 11.46 -20.95 7.44
CA GLY A 102 11.92 -20.61 6.08
C GLY A 102 10.90 -19.74 5.35
N VAL A 103 9.62 -20.11 5.40
CA VAL A 103 8.51 -19.32 4.82
C VAL A 103 8.41 -17.94 5.48
N ARG A 104 8.59 -17.84 6.80
CA ARG A 104 8.62 -16.56 7.51
C ARG A 104 9.80 -15.68 7.11
N ARG A 105 11.00 -16.25 6.91
CA ARG A 105 12.18 -15.52 6.43
C ARG A 105 11.97 -15.03 4.99
N LEU A 106 11.45 -15.88 4.10
CA LEU A 106 11.06 -15.46 2.74
C LEU A 106 10.02 -14.33 2.80
N GLY A 107 9.00 -14.46 3.63
CA GLY A 107 7.99 -13.42 3.85
C GLY A 107 8.55 -12.11 4.40
N ALA A 108 9.63 -12.15 5.18
CA ALA A 108 10.30 -10.96 5.70
C ALA A 108 11.06 -10.18 4.61
N LEU A 109 11.64 -10.88 3.62
CA LEU A 109 12.28 -10.25 2.44
C LEU A 109 11.27 -9.53 1.54
N LEU A 110 10.02 -10.01 1.54
CA LEU A 110 8.92 -9.44 0.76
C LEU A 110 8.22 -8.30 1.47
N LYS A 111 8.40 -8.19 2.78
CA LYS A 111 8.05 -6.95 3.47
C LYS A 111 9.05 -5.92 2.97
N PRO A 112 8.59 -4.76 2.47
CA PRO A 112 9.51 -3.73 2.02
C PRO A 112 10.49 -3.46 3.16
N THR A 113 11.78 -3.73 2.91
CA THR A 113 12.88 -3.18 3.68
C THR A 113 12.89 -1.69 3.37
N GLY A 114 11.93 -0.97 3.95
CA GLY A 114 12.05 0.47 4.07
C GLY A 114 13.28 0.71 4.91
N GLU A 115 14.28 1.36 4.34
CA GLU A 115 15.09 2.31 5.11
C GLU A 115 14.17 3.06 6.07
N PRO A 116 14.63 3.47 7.27
CA PRO A 116 13.82 4.28 8.14
C PRO A 116 13.34 5.51 7.35
N GLN A 117 12.07 5.49 6.94
CA GLN A 117 11.40 6.63 6.31
C GLN A 117 11.54 7.75 7.33
N GLY A 118 12.27 8.81 6.98
CA GLY A 118 12.67 9.86 7.93
C GLY A 118 11.51 10.27 8.82
N ALA A 119 11.72 10.35 10.14
CA ALA A 119 10.80 10.48 11.31
C ALA A 119 9.25 10.66 11.14
N GLY A 120 8.62 10.19 10.07
CA GLY A 120 7.30 10.59 9.63
C GLY A 120 7.20 12.09 9.31
N ALA A 121 5.97 12.55 9.11
CA ALA A 121 5.65 13.95 8.88
C ALA A 121 5.74 14.82 10.15
N ALA A 122 5.91 14.24 11.34
CA ALA A 122 5.83 14.96 12.61
C ALA A 122 6.75 16.20 12.68
N PRO A 123 8.03 16.17 12.22
CA PRO A 123 8.89 17.35 12.21
C PRO A 123 8.41 18.50 11.31
N PHE A 124 7.52 18.21 10.36
CA PHE A 124 6.97 19.20 9.42
C PHE A 124 5.67 19.83 9.92
N VAL A 125 5.03 19.26 10.95
CA VAL A 125 3.75 19.73 11.47
C VAL A 125 4.00 20.85 12.50
N PRO A 126 3.63 22.11 12.21
CA PRO A 126 3.76 23.18 13.19
C PRO A 126 2.80 22.95 14.37
N ALA A 127 3.32 23.08 15.59
CA ALA A 127 2.56 22.84 16.82
C ALA A 127 1.50 23.93 17.04
N GLY A 128 0.26 23.54 17.32
CA GLY A 128 -0.84 24.48 17.62
C GLY A 128 -1.31 25.32 16.43
N ALA A 129 -0.90 24.96 15.22
CA ALA A 129 -1.16 25.72 14.01
C ALA A 129 -2.61 25.63 13.52
N GLY A 130 -3.08 26.71 12.89
CA GLY A 130 -4.35 26.73 12.16
C GLY A 130 -4.28 25.99 10.82
N LEU A 131 -5.43 25.76 10.19
CA LEU A 131 -5.50 25.00 8.93
C LEU A 131 -4.69 25.60 7.78
N ASP A 132 -4.59 26.93 7.69
CA ASP A 132 -3.81 27.59 6.64
C ASP A 132 -2.30 27.42 6.84
N GLU A 133 -1.84 27.48 8.08
CA GLU A 133 -0.44 27.20 8.44
C GLU A 133 -0.09 25.73 8.20
N LEU A 134 -0.99 24.80 8.58
CA LEU A 134 -0.85 23.38 8.28
C LEU A 134 -0.77 23.14 6.76
N ARG A 135 -1.62 23.80 5.97
CA ARG A 135 -1.60 23.71 4.50
C ARG A 135 -0.26 24.18 3.93
N ALA A 136 0.22 25.34 4.37
CA ALA A 136 1.48 25.91 3.91
C ALA A 136 2.69 25.02 4.27
N ALA A 137 2.69 24.44 5.46
CA ALA A 137 3.75 23.54 5.92
C ALA A 137 3.71 22.18 5.19
N ALA A 138 2.52 21.62 4.97
CA ALA A 138 2.34 20.34 4.29
C ALA A 138 2.87 20.34 2.86
N ALA A 139 2.81 21.48 2.16
CA ALA A 139 3.38 21.65 0.82
C ALA A 139 4.90 21.42 0.74
N ARG A 140 5.59 21.37 1.88
CA ARG A 140 7.04 21.12 1.98
C ARG A 140 7.36 19.77 2.66
N CYS A 141 6.36 18.95 2.92
CA CYS A 141 6.52 17.71 3.67
C CYS A 141 7.27 16.66 2.86
N THR A 142 8.41 16.20 3.38
CA THR A 142 9.20 15.10 2.81
C THR A 142 9.25 13.86 3.74
N GLY A 143 8.32 13.77 4.70
CA GLY A 143 8.28 12.70 5.71
C GLY A 143 8.01 11.27 5.21
N CYS A 144 7.81 11.06 3.91
CA CYS A 144 7.81 9.73 3.26
C CYS A 144 8.12 9.87 1.76
N ASP A 145 8.47 8.78 1.07
CA ASP A 145 8.92 8.83 -0.33
C ASP A 145 7.85 9.21 -1.35
N LEU A 146 6.56 9.25 -0.97
CA LEU A 146 5.49 9.61 -1.89
C LEU A 146 5.64 11.03 -2.45
N HIS A 147 6.28 11.94 -1.71
CA HIS A 147 6.54 13.30 -2.19
C HIS A 147 7.46 13.34 -3.42
N ARG A 148 8.29 12.30 -3.65
CA ARG A 148 9.27 12.27 -4.75
C ARG A 148 8.60 12.06 -6.12
N HIS A 149 7.43 11.43 -6.13
CA HIS A 149 6.75 10.99 -7.35
C HIS A 149 5.44 11.74 -7.62
N ALA A 150 4.76 12.20 -6.56
CA ALA A 150 3.57 13.03 -6.67
C ALA A 150 3.91 14.38 -7.33
N THR A 151 2.95 14.99 -8.03
CA THR A 151 3.14 16.33 -8.61
C THR A 151 3.23 17.38 -7.50
N GLN A 152 2.38 17.24 -6.49
CA GLN A 152 2.29 18.17 -5.37
C GLN A 152 1.57 17.51 -4.18
N THR A 153 1.66 18.15 -3.02
CA THR A 153 0.80 17.81 -1.88
C THR A 153 -0.64 18.20 -2.20
N VAL A 154 -1.58 17.28 -2.01
CA VAL A 154 -3.02 17.58 -2.03
C VAL A 154 -3.49 17.70 -0.59
N PHE A 155 -3.49 18.95 -0.11
CA PHE A 155 -4.02 19.26 1.20
C PHE A 155 -5.55 19.33 1.18
N SER A 156 -6.14 19.36 2.36
CA SER A 156 -7.58 19.31 2.57
C SER A 156 -8.30 20.62 2.25
N ARG A 157 -9.62 20.49 2.03
CA ARG A 157 -10.53 21.61 1.76
C ARG A 157 -11.74 21.58 2.69
N GLY A 158 -12.33 22.75 2.90
CA GLY A 158 -13.50 22.96 3.75
C GLY A 158 -13.23 23.98 4.87
N PRO A 159 -14.29 24.39 5.58
CA PRO A 159 -14.20 25.42 6.60
C PRO A 159 -13.62 24.87 7.92
N ALA A 160 -13.01 25.74 8.72
CA ALA A 160 -12.37 25.36 9.98
C ALA A 160 -13.36 24.93 11.08
N ASP A 161 -14.63 25.33 10.96
CA ASP A 161 -15.73 25.01 11.87
C ASP A 161 -16.62 23.86 11.35
N ALA A 162 -16.15 23.12 10.34
CA ALA A 162 -16.87 21.98 9.78
C ALA A 162 -17.22 20.94 10.86
N ARG A 163 -18.53 20.69 11.04
CA ARG A 163 -19.00 19.67 11.99
C ARG A 163 -18.80 18.24 11.48
N ILE A 164 -18.71 18.05 10.17
CA ILE A 164 -18.55 16.77 9.51
C ILE A 164 -17.25 16.77 8.72
N VAL A 165 -16.38 15.79 8.99
CA VAL A 165 -15.15 15.56 8.23
C VAL A 165 -15.27 14.26 7.43
N LEU A 166 -14.95 14.31 6.14
CA LEU A 166 -14.82 13.14 5.26
C LEU A 166 -13.34 12.82 5.05
N VAL A 167 -12.96 11.55 5.26
CA VAL A 167 -11.57 11.06 5.12
C VAL A 167 -11.52 9.99 4.04
N GLY A 168 -10.83 10.25 2.93
CA GLY A 168 -10.48 9.27 1.91
C GLY A 168 -9.12 8.60 2.14
N GLU A 169 -8.68 7.79 1.17
CA GLU A 169 -7.41 7.07 1.24
C GLU A 169 -6.22 7.97 0.93
N GLN A 170 -6.16 8.48 -0.30
CA GLN A 170 -5.09 9.31 -0.85
C GLN A 170 -5.62 10.10 -2.05
N PRO A 171 -4.88 11.08 -2.58
CA PRO A 171 -5.25 11.77 -3.80
C PRO A 171 -5.15 10.83 -5.01
N GLY A 172 -6.01 11.03 -6.01
CA GLY A 172 -5.91 10.35 -7.31
C GLY A 172 -5.15 11.17 -8.34
N ASP A 173 -5.19 10.69 -9.58
CA ASP A 173 -4.50 11.29 -10.72
C ASP A 173 -4.93 12.73 -11.02
N GLN A 174 -6.23 13.03 -10.87
CA GLN A 174 -6.76 14.37 -11.11
C GLN A 174 -6.51 15.29 -9.91
N GLU A 175 -6.72 14.78 -8.71
CA GLU A 175 -6.47 15.50 -7.46
C GLU A 175 -5.02 15.97 -7.36
N ASP A 176 -4.08 15.07 -7.69
CA ASP A 176 -2.64 15.37 -7.69
C ASP A 176 -2.24 16.45 -8.70
N ARG A 177 -2.90 16.53 -9.86
CA ARG A 177 -2.64 17.61 -10.83
C ARG A 177 -3.30 18.92 -10.43
N GLN A 178 -4.48 18.86 -9.83
CA GLN A 178 -5.30 20.03 -9.51
C GLN A 178 -5.05 20.60 -8.11
N GLY A 179 -4.38 19.86 -7.21
CA GLY A 179 -4.10 20.29 -5.84
C GLY A 179 -5.35 20.35 -4.95
N ALA A 180 -6.37 19.55 -5.23
CA ALA A 180 -7.64 19.54 -4.50
C ALA A 180 -8.17 18.11 -4.31
N PRO A 181 -8.72 17.76 -3.13
CA PRO A 181 -9.21 16.42 -2.85
C PRO A 181 -10.59 16.18 -3.49
N PHE A 182 -10.82 14.97 -4.01
CA PHE A 182 -12.10 14.53 -4.60
C PHE A 182 -12.59 15.47 -5.73
N VAL A 183 -11.75 15.73 -6.72
CA VAL A 183 -12.10 16.51 -7.92
C VAL A 183 -12.17 15.67 -9.20
N GLY A 184 -11.78 14.40 -9.13
CA GLY A 184 -11.94 13.44 -10.22
C GLY A 184 -13.28 12.69 -10.17
N PRO A 185 -13.42 11.58 -10.93
CA PRO A 185 -14.68 10.85 -11.06
C PRO A 185 -15.24 10.31 -9.73
N ALA A 186 -14.36 9.93 -8.80
CA ALA A 186 -14.78 9.53 -7.46
C ALA A 186 -15.36 10.71 -6.65
N GLY A 187 -14.87 11.93 -6.90
CA GLY A 187 -15.44 13.17 -6.38
C GLY A 187 -16.84 13.42 -6.91
N GLU A 188 -17.06 13.26 -8.21
CA GLU A 188 -18.39 13.41 -8.83
C GLU A 188 -19.42 12.46 -8.22
N VAL A 189 -19.04 11.19 -7.98
CA VAL A 189 -19.91 10.22 -7.29
C VAL A 189 -20.18 10.64 -5.85
N LEU A 190 -19.17 11.17 -5.14
CA LEU A 190 -19.33 11.67 -3.78
C LEU A 190 -20.29 12.86 -3.74
N ASP A 191 -20.11 13.84 -4.62
CA ASP A 191 -20.92 15.05 -4.68
C ASP A 191 -22.39 14.71 -4.97
N ARG A 192 -22.63 13.76 -5.89
CA ARG A 192 -23.98 13.24 -6.15
C ARG A 192 -24.57 12.57 -4.90
N ALA A 193 -23.80 11.71 -4.22
CA ALA A 193 -24.28 11.01 -3.03
C ALA A 193 -24.54 11.95 -1.85
N LEU A 194 -23.76 13.03 -1.71
CA LEU A 194 -23.98 14.09 -0.72
C LEU A 194 -25.25 14.88 -1.04
N ALA A 195 -25.46 15.24 -2.30
CA ALA A 195 -26.67 15.92 -2.76
C ALA A 195 -27.94 15.09 -2.50
N ASP A 196 -27.88 13.78 -2.79
CA ASP A 196 -28.99 12.84 -2.57
C ASP A 196 -29.44 12.73 -1.10
N VAL A 197 -28.58 13.10 -0.15
CA VAL A 197 -28.89 13.10 1.29
C VAL A 197 -28.98 14.51 1.89
N GLY A 198 -28.91 15.55 1.06
CA GLY A 198 -29.02 16.96 1.49
C GLY A 198 -27.81 17.48 2.28
N LEU A 199 -26.63 16.88 2.10
CA LEU A 199 -25.38 17.39 2.68
C LEU A 199 -24.71 18.38 1.71
N ASP A 200 -24.59 19.64 2.14
CA ASP A 200 -23.89 20.68 1.39
C ASP A 200 -22.38 20.49 1.48
N ARG A 201 -21.74 20.23 0.32
CA ARG A 201 -20.31 19.99 0.16
C ARG A 201 -19.44 21.11 0.75
N GLU A 202 -19.86 22.36 0.61
CA GLU A 202 -19.08 23.54 1.07
C GLU A 202 -19.04 23.67 2.59
N ARG A 203 -19.94 22.97 3.31
CA ARG A 203 -20.00 22.94 4.77
C ARG A 203 -19.23 21.76 5.38
N LEU A 204 -18.68 20.89 4.55
CA LEU A 204 -17.92 19.72 4.97
C LEU A 204 -16.43 20.01 4.89
N TYR A 205 -15.65 19.35 5.74
CA TYR A 205 -14.21 19.31 5.58
C TYR A 205 -13.78 17.96 5.00
N VAL A 206 -12.88 17.98 4.03
CA VAL A 206 -12.60 16.83 3.18
C VAL A 206 -11.11 16.65 3.06
N THR A 207 -10.68 15.44 3.40
CA THR A 207 -9.28 15.10 3.53
C THR A 207 -9.00 13.68 3.07
N ASN A 208 -7.73 13.31 3.06
CA ASN A 208 -7.25 11.95 2.84
C ASN A 208 -6.27 11.55 3.94
N ALA A 209 -6.18 10.25 4.21
CA ALA A 209 -5.23 9.69 5.16
C ALA A 209 -3.76 9.91 4.75
N VAL A 210 -3.50 9.98 3.45
CA VAL A 210 -2.20 10.34 2.85
C VAL A 210 -2.35 11.56 1.95
N LYS A 211 -1.37 12.47 1.93
CA LYS A 211 -1.43 13.75 1.19
C LYS A 211 -0.74 13.78 -0.18
N HIS A 212 -0.06 12.71 -0.55
CA HIS A 212 0.63 12.57 -1.84
C HIS A 212 0.08 11.36 -2.60
N PHE A 213 -0.05 11.50 -3.92
CA PHE A 213 -0.56 10.43 -4.77
C PHE A 213 0.50 9.36 -5.00
N LYS A 214 0.19 8.13 -4.61
CA LYS A 214 0.98 6.95 -4.92
C LYS A 214 0.47 6.27 -6.19
N PHE A 215 1.37 6.10 -7.15
CA PHE A 215 1.07 5.45 -8.42
C PHE A 215 2.28 4.73 -9.01
N GLU A 216 2.00 3.87 -9.98
CA GLU A 216 2.98 3.33 -10.92
C GLU A 216 2.68 3.83 -12.33
N GLU A 217 3.72 4.11 -13.10
CA GLU A 217 3.56 4.50 -14.49
C GLU A 217 3.46 3.27 -15.39
N ARG A 218 2.42 3.24 -16.24
CA ARG A 218 2.28 2.25 -17.30
C ARG A 218 2.01 2.98 -18.61
N GLY A 219 3.08 3.20 -19.37
CA GLY A 219 3.05 4.10 -20.53
C GLY A 219 2.74 5.53 -20.07
N LYS A 220 1.73 6.18 -20.67
CA LYS A 220 1.31 7.54 -20.29
C LYS A 220 0.33 7.59 -19.12
N ARG A 221 -0.06 6.44 -18.54
CA ARG A 221 -1.09 6.38 -17.49
C ARG A 221 -0.43 6.22 -16.12
N ARG A 222 -0.94 6.96 -15.14
CA ARG A 222 -0.61 6.81 -13.71
C ARG A 222 -1.62 5.89 -13.06
N ILE A 223 -1.18 4.68 -12.70
CA ILE A 223 -2.02 3.66 -12.09
C ILE A 223 -1.93 3.80 -10.58
N HIS A 224 -3.04 4.15 -9.95
CA HIS A 224 -3.14 4.26 -8.49
C HIS A 224 -2.68 2.98 -7.79
N GLN A 225 -1.81 3.13 -6.77
CA GLN A 225 -1.36 2.06 -5.89
C GLN A 225 -1.77 2.36 -4.45
N THR A 226 -2.31 1.39 -3.72
CA THR A 226 -2.72 1.61 -2.33
C THR A 226 -1.51 2.00 -1.45
N PRO A 227 -1.64 3.00 -0.55
CA PRO A 227 -0.59 3.34 0.40
C PRO A 227 -0.25 2.16 1.31
N ARG A 228 1.04 2.01 1.59
CA ARG A 228 1.55 1.03 2.56
C ARG A 228 1.29 1.52 3.99
N ALA A 229 1.32 0.60 4.94
CA ALA A 229 1.11 0.91 6.35
C ALA A 229 2.12 1.95 6.90
N ASN A 230 3.37 1.90 6.45
CA ASN A 230 4.39 2.87 6.83
C ASN A 230 4.13 4.27 6.25
N GLU A 231 3.62 4.37 5.02
CA GLU A 231 3.23 5.65 4.41
C GLU A 231 2.04 6.28 5.13
N LEU A 232 1.04 5.46 5.52
CA LEU A 232 -0.08 5.89 6.37
C LEU A 232 0.42 6.38 7.74
N ALA A 233 1.30 5.63 8.39
CA ALA A 233 1.89 6.01 9.67
C ALA A 233 2.73 7.30 9.55
N ALA A 234 3.50 7.44 8.48
CA ALA A 234 4.32 8.62 8.22
C ALA A 234 3.45 9.87 7.99
N CYS A 235 2.31 9.74 7.29
CA CYS A 235 1.42 10.87 7.00
C CYS A 235 0.45 11.20 8.14
N ARG A 236 0.24 10.26 9.08
CA ARG A 236 -0.68 10.39 10.23
C ARG A 236 -0.57 11.71 11.01
N PRO A 237 0.62 12.29 11.28
CA PRO A 237 0.72 13.57 11.99
C PRO A 237 -0.09 14.71 11.34
N TRP A 238 -0.21 14.74 10.01
CA TRP A 238 -1.04 15.74 9.32
C TRP A 238 -2.52 15.54 9.63
N LEU A 239 -3.02 14.30 9.51
CA LEU A 239 -4.42 13.98 9.80
C LEU A 239 -4.77 14.25 11.27
N ASP A 240 -3.87 13.90 12.19
CA ASP A 240 -4.07 14.21 13.61
C ASP A 240 -4.14 15.72 13.87
N ALA A 241 -3.29 16.53 13.21
CA ALA A 241 -3.30 17.98 13.33
C ALA A 241 -4.57 18.63 12.75
N GLU A 242 -5.03 18.18 11.57
CA GLU A 242 -6.27 18.66 10.96
C GLU A 242 -7.49 18.36 11.85
N LEU A 243 -7.59 17.13 12.35
CA LEU A 243 -8.70 16.73 13.22
C LEU A 243 -8.64 17.42 14.59
N ALA A 244 -7.45 17.71 15.12
CA ALA A 244 -7.28 18.48 16.34
C ALA A 244 -7.66 19.97 16.17
N ALA A 245 -7.42 20.54 14.98
CA ALA A 245 -7.83 21.90 14.65
C ALA A 245 -9.35 22.01 14.48
N ILE A 246 -9.98 21.04 13.79
CA ILE A 246 -11.41 21.08 13.45
C ILE A 246 -12.31 20.59 14.58
N LYS A 247 -11.89 19.54 15.30
CA LYS A 247 -12.67 18.87 16.35
C LYS A 247 -14.08 18.48 15.87
N PRO A 248 -14.20 17.64 14.83
CA PRO A 248 -15.49 17.36 14.20
C PRO A 248 -16.46 16.63 15.14
N ALA A 249 -17.75 16.90 14.97
CA ALA A 249 -18.82 16.14 15.63
C ALA A 249 -19.02 14.76 14.98
N VAL A 250 -18.82 14.68 13.66
CA VAL A 250 -18.93 13.45 12.88
C VAL A 250 -17.72 13.26 11.98
N LEU A 251 -17.13 12.07 12.01
CA LEU A 251 -16.04 11.66 11.13
C LEU A 251 -16.51 10.52 10.21
N VAL A 252 -16.32 10.68 8.90
CA VAL A 252 -16.75 9.69 7.90
C VAL A 252 -15.53 9.14 7.18
N CYS A 253 -15.27 7.85 7.33
CA CYS A 253 -14.21 7.15 6.62
C CYS A 253 -14.73 6.59 5.29
N LEU A 254 -14.22 7.10 4.18
CA LEU A 254 -14.53 6.65 2.83
C LEU A 254 -13.56 5.52 2.46
N GLY A 255 -14.03 4.28 2.54
CA GLY A 255 -13.26 3.08 2.19
C GLY A 255 -12.47 2.44 3.32
N ALA A 256 -11.95 1.25 3.04
CA ALA A 256 -11.28 0.40 4.02
C ALA A 256 -9.97 1.01 4.55
N THR A 257 -9.18 1.67 3.71
CA THR A 257 -7.88 2.24 4.12
C THR A 257 -8.06 3.42 5.08
N ALA A 258 -8.94 4.36 4.74
CA ALA A 258 -9.31 5.46 5.63
C ALA A 258 -9.89 4.93 6.95
N ALA A 259 -10.78 3.93 6.87
CA ALA A 259 -11.37 3.33 8.05
C ALA A 259 -10.34 2.63 8.94
N ARG A 260 -9.37 1.91 8.38
CA ARG A 260 -8.28 1.30 9.18
C ARG A 260 -7.35 2.34 9.80
N ALA A 261 -7.07 3.45 9.10
CA ALA A 261 -6.28 4.54 9.66
C ALA A 261 -6.92 5.15 10.91
N ILE A 262 -8.25 5.22 10.96
CA ILE A 262 -9.01 5.81 12.06
C ILE A 262 -9.44 4.76 13.12
N LEU A 263 -10.03 3.65 12.68
CA LEU A 263 -10.68 2.63 13.52
C LEU A 263 -9.78 1.43 13.85
N GLY A 264 -8.60 1.34 13.23
CA GLY A 264 -7.62 0.27 13.46
C GLY A 264 -7.72 -0.93 12.49
N ASP A 265 -6.70 -1.78 12.50
CA ASP A 265 -6.49 -2.86 11.51
C ASP A 265 -7.55 -3.97 11.55
N ALA A 266 -8.26 -4.12 12.67
CA ALA A 266 -9.32 -5.10 12.82
C ALA A 266 -10.56 -4.76 11.98
N PHE A 267 -10.71 -3.50 11.54
CA PHE A 267 -11.89 -3.02 10.80
C PHE A 267 -12.08 -3.75 9.45
N ARG A 268 -13.31 -4.18 9.18
CA ARG A 268 -13.71 -4.82 7.91
C ARG A 268 -14.89 -4.09 7.29
N ILE A 269 -14.65 -3.43 6.15
CA ILE A 269 -15.68 -2.63 5.46
C ILE A 269 -16.95 -3.41 5.14
N THR A 270 -16.82 -4.68 4.76
CA THR A 270 -17.94 -5.56 4.40
C THR A 270 -18.82 -5.95 5.60
N LYS A 271 -18.33 -5.80 6.83
CA LYS A 271 -19.01 -6.19 8.07
C LYS A 271 -19.43 -4.98 8.93
N ASP A 272 -18.56 -3.98 9.00
CA ASP A 272 -18.59 -2.96 10.05
C ASP A 272 -19.07 -1.59 9.54
N ARG A 273 -19.29 -1.43 8.23
CA ARG A 273 -19.82 -0.18 7.65
C ARG A 273 -21.17 0.22 8.26
N GLY A 274 -21.48 1.51 8.18
CA GLY A 274 -22.80 2.02 8.55
C GLY A 274 -23.08 2.09 10.05
N ARG A 275 -22.11 1.76 10.91
CA ARG A 275 -22.20 1.83 12.37
C ARG A 275 -21.42 3.03 12.90
N PHE A 276 -22.04 3.76 13.83
CA PHE A 276 -21.34 4.80 14.57
C PHE A 276 -20.54 4.20 15.72
N VAL A 277 -19.29 4.65 15.83
CA VAL A 277 -18.39 4.35 16.94
C VAL A 277 -17.71 5.63 17.40
N ALA A 278 -17.48 5.78 18.71
CA ALA A 278 -16.71 6.90 19.21
C ALA A 278 -15.21 6.65 18.99
N THR A 279 -14.48 7.71 18.65
CA THR A 279 -13.01 7.68 18.56
C THR A 279 -12.44 8.87 19.34
N ARG A 280 -11.10 8.92 19.45
CA ARG A 280 -10.44 10.06 20.09
C ARG A 280 -10.62 11.40 19.35
N TRP A 281 -11.05 11.37 18.08
CA TRP A 281 -11.20 12.60 17.27
C TRP A 281 -12.64 13.07 17.15
N ALA A 282 -13.61 12.17 17.26
CA ALA A 282 -15.02 12.51 17.12
C ALA A 282 -15.91 11.58 17.95
N PRO A 283 -16.99 12.09 18.56
CA PRO A 283 -17.95 11.26 19.30
C PRO A 283 -18.71 10.30 18.38
N ARG A 284 -18.82 10.61 17.09
CA ARG A 284 -19.44 9.75 16.07
C ARG A 284 -18.51 9.58 14.88
N THR A 285 -18.02 8.37 14.69
CA THR A 285 -17.23 7.98 13.53
C THR A 285 -17.96 6.86 12.80
N ILE A 286 -18.09 6.96 11.49
CA ILE A 286 -18.75 5.95 10.64
C ILE A 286 -17.88 5.68 9.43
N ALA A 287 -17.91 4.44 8.93
CA ALA A 287 -17.22 4.06 7.71
C ALA A 287 -18.21 3.61 6.65
N THR A 288 -17.93 3.93 5.39
CA THR A 288 -18.73 3.56 4.22
C THR A 288 -17.83 3.20 3.04
N TYR A 289 -18.39 2.70 1.94
CA TYR A 289 -17.61 2.40 0.74
C TYR A 289 -16.99 3.67 0.16
N HIS A 290 -15.78 3.54 -0.41
CA HIS A 290 -15.18 4.65 -1.13
C HIS A 290 -15.95 4.89 -2.44
N PRO A 291 -16.19 6.13 -2.87
CA PRO A 291 -16.88 6.43 -4.13
C PRO A 291 -16.26 5.77 -5.35
N SER A 292 -14.93 5.61 -5.38
CA SER A 292 -14.24 4.87 -6.45
C SER A 292 -14.60 3.37 -6.53
N ALA A 293 -15.10 2.76 -5.46
CA ALA A 293 -15.59 1.39 -5.50
C ALA A 293 -16.86 1.29 -6.36
N VAL A 294 -17.73 2.31 -6.30
CA VAL A 294 -18.93 2.41 -7.17
C VAL A 294 -18.51 2.38 -8.64
N LEU A 295 -17.49 3.17 -9.02
CA LEU A 295 -16.98 3.22 -10.39
C LEU A 295 -16.29 1.94 -10.86
N ARG A 296 -15.86 1.10 -9.93
CA ARG A 296 -15.16 -0.17 -10.21
C ARG A 296 -16.11 -1.38 -10.16
N GLY A 297 -17.41 -1.18 -9.99
CA GLY A 297 -18.38 -2.27 -10.08
C GLY A 297 -18.31 -2.94 -11.45
N GLU A 298 -18.35 -4.28 -11.45
CA GLU A 298 -18.25 -5.17 -12.61
C GLU A 298 -19.41 -4.96 -13.60
N ASP A 299 -20.59 -4.63 -13.08
CA ASP A 299 -21.82 -4.37 -13.84
C ASP A 299 -22.65 -3.24 -13.22
N GLU A 300 -23.63 -2.71 -13.97
CA GLU A 300 -24.52 -1.63 -13.51
C GLU A 300 -25.26 -1.97 -12.22
N ALA A 301 -25.63 -3.23 -12.03
CA ALA A 301 -26.34 -3.67 -10.84
C ALA A 301 -25.43 -3.59 -9.59
N GLN A 302 -24.16 -3.93 -9.70
CA GLN A 302 -23.18 -3.80 -8.64
C GLN A 302 -22.85 -2.34 -8.37
N GLN A 303 -22.71 -1.51 -9.41
CA GLN A 303 -22.53 -0.06 -9.24
C GLN A 303 -23.71 0.55 -8.47
N ALA A 304 -24.94 0.23 -8.87
CA ALA A 304 -26.15 0.70 -8.20
C ALA A 304 -26.20 0.25 -6.72
N ARG A 305 -25.91 -1.03 -6.43
CA ARG A 305 -25.86 -1.55 -5.05
C ARG A 305 -24.81 -0.83 -4.20
N LEU A 306 -23.60 -0.61 -4.72
CA LEU A 306 -22.53 0.08 -4.00
C LEU A 306 -22.88 1.55 -3.75
N TYR A 307 -23.52 2.19 -4.73
CA TYR A 307 -24.00 3.57 -4.60
C TYR A 307 -25.11 3.69 -3.54
N GLU A 308 -26.10 2.79 -3.58
CA GLU A 308 -27.19 2.75 -2.60
C GLU A 308 -26.64 2.58 -1.18
N MET A 309 -25.69 1.66 -1.00
CA MET A 309 -24.99 1.50 0.27
C MET A 309 -24.33 2.81 0.70
N LEU A 310 -23.53 3.45 -0.16
CA LEU A 310 -22.88 4.74 0.14
C LEU A 310 -23.90 5.78 0.63
N VAL A 311 -25.01 5.94 -0.10
CA VAL A 311 -26.10 6.87 0.24
C VAL A 311 -26.78 6.51 1.57
N GLU A 312 -27.02 5.22 1.84
CA GLU A 312 -27.61 4.75 3.09
C GLU A 312 -26.80 5.20 4.32
N ASP A 313 -25.47 5.08 4.24
CA ASP A 313 -24.59 5.48 5.34
C ASP A 313 -24.48 7.00 5.46
N LEU A 314 -24.42 7.73 4.34
CA LEU A 314 -24.40 9.19 4.35
C LEU A 314 -25.72 9.77 4.89
N ARG A 315 -26.85 9.09 4.69
CA ARG A 315 -28.14 9.49 5.28
C ARG A 315 -28.13 9.43 6.81
N LYS A 316 -27.44 8.43 7.39
CA LYS A 316 -27.21 8.35 8.85
C LYS A 316 -26.35 9.52 9.34
N VAL A 317 -25.40 9.99 8.53
CA VAL A 317 -24.58 11.18 8.83
C VAL A 317 -25.41 12.46 8.76
N ALA A 318 -26.26 12.62 7.74
CA ALA A 318 -27.10 13.81 7.57
C ALA A 318 -28.11 14.02 8.72
N THR A 319 -28.44 12.95 9.44
CA THR A 319 -29.41 12.95 10.54
C THR A 319 -28.75 12.94 11.93
N ALA A 320 -27.41 12.97 12.00
CA ALA A 320 -26.63 12.84 13.24
C ALA A 320 -26.45 14.16 14.01
#